data_AF-A0A9D2JJJ8-F1
#
_entry.id   AF-A0A9D2JJJ8-F1
#
_cell.length_a   1.000
_cell.length_b   1.000
_cell.length_c   1.000
_cell.angle_alpha   90.00
_cell.angle_beta   90.00
_cell.angle_gamma   90.00
#
_symmetry.space_group_name_H-M   'P 1'
#
loop_
_entity.id
_entity.type
_entity.pdbx_description
1 polymer ?
#
loop_
_entity_poly.entity_id
_entity_poly.type
_entity_poly.pdbx_seq_one_letter_code
_entity_poly.pdbx_strand_id
1 'polypeptide(L)'
;MNYIDQIFSRMDIRQIREFLLNGCESRIDRRSYIDRLEEAEERVWTRLREEYPNAKQFNEIMDLITAYATTLEEVYMDIGMQAGAALVTQILKDSEKK
;
A
#
# COMPACT_ATOMS: atom_id res chain seq x y z
N MET A 1 28.99 -7.82 -12.37
CA MET A 1 27.72 -7.09 -12.47
C MET A 1 28.07 -5.61 -12.52
N ASN A 2 27.72 -4.90 -13.59
CA ASN A 2 28.11 -3.50 -13.77
C ASN A 2 27.26 -2.60 -12.84
N TYR A 3 27.74 -1.40 -12.52
CA TYR A 3 27.04 -0.46 -11.62
C TYR A 3 25.56 -0.23 -12.00
N ILE A 4 25.25 -0.14 -13.30
CA ILE A 4 23.90 -0.01 -13.85
C ILE A 4 23.02 -1.21 -13.46
N ASP A 5 23.53 -2.43 -13.59
CA ASP A 5 22.80 -3.65 -13.21
C ASP A 5 22.44 -3.63 -11.71
N GLN A 6 23.33 -3.07 -10.87
CA GLN A 6 23.07 -2.93 -9.45
C GLN A 6 21.97 -1.90 -9.15
N ILE A 7 21.81 -0.85 -9.98
CA ILE A 7 20.71 0.11 -9.84
C ILE A 7 19.37 -0.62 -10.03
N PHE A 8 19.25 -1.40 -11.10
CA PHE A 8 18.03 -2.16 -11.37
C PHE A 8 17.75 -3.21 -10.29
N SER A 9 18.78 -3.85 -9.71
CA SER A 9 18.56 -4.78 -8.58
C SER A 9 18.03 -4.12 -7.31
N ARG A 10 18.19 -2.80 -7.17
CA ARG A 10 17.67 -2.00 -6.05
C ARG A 10 16.30 -1.38 -6.34
N MET A 11 15.80 -1.49 -7.57
CA MET A 11 14.54 -0.89 -8.00
C MET A 11 13.36 -1.68 -7.39
N ASP A 12 12.93 -1.29 -6.20
CA ASP A 12 11.79 -1.87 -5.51
C ASP A 12 10.62 -0.87 -5.48
N ILE A 13 9.48 -1.27 -6.05
CA ILE A 13 8.26 -0.46 -6.09
C ILE A 13 7.80 -0.03 -4.69
N ARG A 14 8.13 -0.80 -3.64
CA ARG A 14 7.83 -0.45 -2.26
C ARG A 14 8.66 0.73 -1.78
N GLN A 15 9.91 0.90 -2.20
CA GLN A 15 10.68 2.11 -1.88
C GLN A 15 10.10 3.35 -2.56
N ILE A 16 9.71 3.20 -3.83
CA ILE A 16 9.06 4.26 -4.58
C ILE A 16 7.75 4.66 -3.89
N ARG A 17 6.94 3.69 -3.47
CA ARG A 17 5.73 3.93 -2.68
C ARG A 17 6.02 4.72 -1.40
N GLU A 18 7.02 4.31 -0.61
CA GLU A 18 7.39 5.00 0.64
C GLU A 18 7.80 6.44 0.38
N PHE A 19 8.60 6.68 -0.64
CA PHE A 19 8.98 8.02 -1.03
C PHE A 19 7.78 8.87 -1.47
N LEU A 20 6.86 8.29 -2.26
CA LEU A 20 5.67 9.00 -2.74
C LEU A 20 4.66 9.30 -1.61
N LEU A 21 4.46 8.38 -0.67
CA LEU A 21 3.49 8.54 0.43
C LEU A 21 4.05 9.38 1.57
N ASN A 22 5.31 9.18 1.95
CA ASN A 22 5.90 9.71 3.18
C ASN A 22 7.01 10.73 2.93
N GLY A 23 7.43 10.96 1.68
CA GLY A 23 8.50 11.90 1.32
C GLY A 23 9.90 11.46 1.76
N CYS A 24 10.07 10.23 2.25
CA CYS A 24 11.33 9.73 2.74
C CYS A 24 11.57 8.27 2.33
N GLU A 25 12.84 7.88 2.23
CA GLU A 25 13.21 6.48 2.14
C GLU A 25 12.99 5.82 3.51
N SER A 26 12.28 4.70 3.53
CA SER A 26 12.07 3.92 4.75
C SER A 26 12.51 2.47 4.55
N ARG A 27 12.74 1.77 5.66
CA ARG A 27 13.05 0.34 5.61
C ARG A 27 11.82 -0.42 5.10
N ILE A 28 11.96 -1.04 3.93
CA ILE A 28 10.89 -1.82 3.33
C ILE A 28 10.51 -2.98 4.25
N ASP A 29 9.21 -3.10 4.52
CA ASP A 29 8.63 -4.33 5.05
C ASP A 29 8.69 -5.45 4.00
N ARG A 30 9.53 -6.45 4.29
CA ARG A 30 9.82 -7.58 3.40
C ARG A 30 8.76 -8.69 3.46
N ARG A 31 7.82 -8.63 4.40
CA ARG A 31 6.69 -9.57 4.47
C ARG A 31 5.89 -9.52 3.17
N SER A 32 5.17 -10.60 2.86
CA SER A 32 4.30 -10.62 1.69
C SER A 32 3.12 -9.66 1.88
N TYR A 33 2.42 -9.32 0.79
CA TYR A 33 1.23 -8.50 0.90
C TYR A 33 0.14 -9.18 1.75
N ILE A 34 -0.03 -10.50 1.58
CA ILE A 34 -1.03 -11.29 2.32
C ILE A 34 -0.69 -11.27 3.81
N ASP A 35 0.55 -11.60 4.21
CA ASP A 35 0.93 -11.61 5.63
C ASP A 35 0.69 -10.25 6.29
N ARG A 36 0.96 -9.15 5.57
CA ARG A 36 0.76 -7.79 6.08
C ARG A 36 -0.71 -7.44 6.25
N LEU A 37 -1.57 -7.91 5.35
CA LEU A 37 -3.01 -7.69 5.40
C LEU A 37 -3.64 -8.53 6.51
N GLU A 38 -3.34 -9.84 6.53
CA GLU A 38 -3.87 -10.79 7.53
C GLU A 38 -3.47 -10.38 8.95
N GLU A 39 -2.21 -9.98 9.19
CA GLU A 39 -1.78 -9.52 10.52
C GLU A 39 -2.48 -8.22 10.94
N ALA A 40 -2.69 -7.28 10.01
CA ALA A 40 -3.40 -6.04 10.32
C ALA A 40 -4.87 -6.32 10.66
N GLU A 41 -5.52 -7.19 9.88
CA GLU A 41 -6.89 -7.63 10.09
C GLU A 41 -7.06 -8.38 11.41
N GLU A 42 -6.20 -9.37 11.69
CA GLU A 42 -6.25 -10.19 12.91
C GLU A 42 -6.15 -9.32 14.18
N ARG A 43 -5.27 -8.32 14.17
CA ARG A 43 -5.10 -7.38 15.30
C ARG A 43 -6.37 -6.60 15.58
N VAL A 44 -7.04 -6.11 14.53
CA VAL A 44 -8.31 -5.38 14.67
C VAL A 44 -9.41 -6.33 15.15
N TRP A 45 -9.52 -7.49 14.51
CA TRP A 45 -10.57 -8.47 14.78
C TRP A 45 -10.51 -9.01 16.21
N THR A 46 -9.31 -9.33 16.69
CA THR A 46 -9.08 -9.83 18.06
C THR A 46 -9.55 -8.81 19.09
N ARG A 47 -9.12 -7.55 18.93
CA ARG A 47 -9.48 -6.47 19.85
C ARG A 47 -10.98 -6.18 19.85
N LEU A 48 -11.63 -6.21 18.68
CA LEU A 48 -13.07 -5.96 18.56
C LEU A 48 -13.92 -7.09 19.14
N ARG A 49 -13.51 -8.35 19.00
CA ARG A 49 -14.22 -9.48 19.62
C ARG A 49 -14.22 -9.40 21.15
N GLU A 50 -13.13 -8.89 21.74
CA GLU A 50 -13.02 -8.70 23.19
C GLU A 50 -13.96 -7.59 23.69
N GLU A 51 -14.04 -6.45 22.97
CA GLU A 51 -14.87 -5.30 23.36
C GLU A 51 -16.36 -5.51 23.08
N TYR A 52 -16.68 -6.19 21.98
CA TYR A 52 -18.05 -6.38 21.51
C TYR A 52 -18.39 -7.88 21.47
N PRO A 53 -18.59 -8.54 22.63
CA PRO A 53 -19.01 -9.95 22.66
C PRO A 53 -20.44 -10.14 22.11
N ASN A 54 -21.23 -9.06 22.01
CA ASN A 54 -22.52 -9.07 21.36
C ASN A 54 -22.35 -9.08 19.83
N ALA A 55 -22.78 -10.17 19.19
CA ALA A 55 -22.64 -10.35 17.75
C ALA A 55 -23.28 -9.23 16.90
N LYS A 56 -24.38 -8.63 17.35
CA LYS A 56 -25.03 -7.54 16.63
C LYS A 56 -24.17 -6.27 16.65
N GLN A 57 -23.72 -5.85 17.83
CA GLN A 57 -22.85 -4.68 17.98
C GLN A 57 -21.49 -4.89 17.28
N PHE A 58 -20.95 -6.11 17.36
CA PHE A 58 -19.74 -6.50 16.64
C PHE A 58 -19.90 -6.31 15.12
N ASN A 59 -20.96 -6.87 14.54
CA ASN A 59 -21.21 -6.75 13.10
C ASN A 59 -21.43 -5.29 12.68
N GLU A 60 -22.19 -4.51 13.45
CA GLU A 60 -22.42 -3.09 13.16
C GLU A 60 -21.10 -2.29 13.09
N ILE A 61 -20.16 -2.54 14.00
CA ILE A 61 -18.84 -1.88 13.98
C ILE A 61 -17.98 -2.40 12.84
N MET A 62 -17.99 -3.71 12.57
CA MET A 62 -17.24 -4.29 11.45
C MET A 62 -17.71 -3.73 10.11
N ASP A 63 -19.02 -3.60 9.90
CA ASP A 63 -19.58 -3.03 8.67
C ASP A 63 -19.07 -1.60 8.44
N LEU A 64 -19.00 -0.78 9.50
CA LEU A 64 -18.46 0.58 9.43
C LEU A 64 -16.96 0.60 9.09
N ILE A 65 -16.17 -0.29 9.70
CA ILE A 65 -14.73 -0.39 9.45
C ILE A 65 -14.46 -0.87 8.02
N THR A 66 -15.20 -1.89 7.57
CA THR A 66 -15.08 -2.40 6.21
C THR A 66 -15.46 -1.34 5.20
N ALA A 67 -16.58 -0.63 5.39
CA ALA A 67 -16.97 0.47 4.51
C ALA A 67 -15.88 1.57 4.43
N TYR A 68 -15.31 1.95 5.57
CA TYR A 68 -14.18 2.89 5.62
C TYR A 68 -12.95 2.36 4.86
N ALA A 69 -12.55 1.12 5.10
CA ALA A 69 -11.41 0.50 4.45
C ALA A 69 -11.61 0.42 2.92
N THR A 70 -12.80 0.03 2.46
CA THR A 70 -13.16 0.01 1.03
C THR A 70 -13.03 1.39 0.40
N THR A 71 -13.56 2.44 1.04
CA THR A 71 -13.40 3.81 0.52
C THR A 71 -11.93 4.25 0.44
N LEU A 72 -11.10 3.87 1.42
CA LEU A 72 -9.67 4.14 1.34
C LEU A 72 -9.03 3.39 0.17
N GLU A 73 -9.33 2.10 -0.01
CA GLU A 73 -8.78 1.28 -1.09
C GLU A 73 -9.11 1.87 -2.46
N GLU A 74 -10.36 2.28 -2.68
CA GLU A 74 -10.81 2.95 -3.91
C GLU A 74 -9.98 4.21 -4.19
N VAL A 75 -9.92 5.13 -3.22
CA VAL A 75 -9.21 6.41 -3.36
C VAL A 75 -7.71 6.20 -3.60
N TYR A 76 -7.06 5.32 -2.83
CA TYR A 76 -5.62 5.08 -2.97
C TYR A 76 -5.28 4.32 -4.26
N MET A 77 -6.18 3.48 -4.76
CA MET A 77 -6.00 2.84 -6.06
C MET A 77 -6.03 3.86 -7.20
N ASP A 78 -7.01 4.78 -7.19
CA ASP A 78 -7.10 5.86 -8.17
C ASP A 78 -5.84 6.73 -8.18
N ILE A 79 -5.39 7.16 -6.99
CA ILE A 79 -4.15 7.94 -6.84
C ILE A 79 -2.94 7.14 -7.34
N GLY A 80 -2.85 5.85 -7.00
CA GLY A 80 -1.77 4.97 -7.43
C GLY A 80 -1.70 4.82 -8.95
N MET A 81 -2.85 4.68 -9.62
CA MET A 81 -2.94 4.63 -11.08
C MET A 81 -2.49 5.95 -11.72
N GLN A 82 -2.92 7.08 -11.17
CA GLN A 82 -2.52 8.41 -11.65
C GLN A 82 -1.02 8.64 -11.50
N ALA A 83 -0.45 8.29 -10.34
CA ALA A 83 0.98 8.38 -10.08
C ALA A 83 1.79 7.49 -11.04
N GLY A 84 1.35 6.26 -11.27
CA GLY A 84 1.94 5.36 -12.24
C GLY A 84 1.94 5.93 -13.67
N ALA A 85 0.81 6.49 -14.11
CA ALA A 85 0.70 7.13 -15.41
C ALA A 85 1.64 8.35 -15.55
N ALA A 86 1.77 9.15 -14.49
CA ALA A 86 2.70 10.28 -14.47
C ALA A 86 4.16 9.83 -14.62
N LEU A 87 4.57 8.77 -13.90
CA LEU A 87 5.91 8.21 -14.00
C LEU A 87 6.21 7.67 -15.41
N VAL A 88 5.28 6.92 -16.00
CA VAL A 88 5.43 6.41 -17.39
C VAL A 88 5.56 7.57 -18.38
N THR A 89 4.70 8.59 -18.25
CA THR A 89 4.74 9.77 -19.11
C THR A 89 6.09 10.49 -19.02
N GLN A 90 6.66 10.60 -17.82
CA GLN A 90 7.97 11.19 -17.62
C GLN A 90 9.07 10.37 -18.32
N ILE A 91 9.07 9.04 -18.15
CA ILE A 91 10.04 8.14 -18.79
C ILE A 91 10.00 8.27 -20.32
N LEU A 92 8.80 8.32 -20.90
CA LEU A 92 8.63 8.48 -22.35
C LEU A 92 9.21 9.81 -22.84
N LYS A 93 8.86 10.92 -22.19
CA LYS A 93 9.38 12.26 -22.53
C LYS A 93 10.90 12.37 -22.42
N ASP A 94 11.50 11.69 -21.44
CA ASP A 94 12.95 11.73 -21.28
C ASP A 94 13.68 10.80 -22.26
N SER A 95 13.01 9.78 -22.78
CA SER A 95 13.52 8.91 -23.85
C SER A 95 13.54 9.61 -25.21
N GLU A 96 12.59 10.51 -25.48
CA GLU A 96 12.53 11.32 -26.71
C GLU A 96 13.60 12.43 -26.77
N LYS A 97 14.20 12.80 -25.63
CA LYS A 97 15.26 13.82 -25.54
C LYS A 97 16.67 13.26 -25.82
N LYS A 98 16.81 11.95 -25.98
CA LYS A 98 18.06 11.28 -26.36
C LYS A 98 18.14 11.10 -27.88
#